data_AF-A0A930MAD4-F1
#
_entry.id   AF-A0A930MAD4-F1
#
_cell.length_a   1.000
_cell.length_b   1.000
_cell.length_c   1.000
_cell.angle_alpha   90.00
_cell.angle_beta   90.00
_cell.angle_gamma   90.00
#
_symmetry.space_group_name_H-M   'P 1'
#
loop_
_entity.id
_entity.type
_entity.pdbx_description
1 polymer ?
#
loop_
_entity_poly.entity_id
_entity_poly.type
_entity_poly.pdbx_seq_one_letter_code
_entity_poly.pdbx_strand_id
1 'polypeptide(L)'
;MNLYLSASIPQLETFLAVKKVIDEWDPLHLFPCAPLDEYEQEVHLICKRLEACPPWRKPPALDDLAGFIGYVCCECNHYPRGWAVYRAIADKVIHAVKNAPA
;
A
#
# COMPACT_ATOMS: atom_id res chain seq x y z
N MET A 1 6.38 17.40 8.41
CA MET A 1 5.38 17.21 9.48
C MET A 1 5.41 15.73 9.82
N ASN A 2 5.70 15.35 11.06
CA ASN A 2 5.90 13.94 11.42
C ASN A 2 4.53 13.26 11.49
N LEU A 3 4.09 12.61 10.40
CA LEU A 3 2.74 12.05 10.22
C LEU A 3 2.35 11.05 11.32
N TYR A 4 3.35 10.46 11.97
CA TYR A 4 3.21 9.49 13.04
C TYR A 4 2.69 10.04 14.38
N LEU A 5 2.83 11.35 14.64
CA LEU A 5 2.49 11.93 15.94
C LEU A 5 0.98 12.14 16.17
N SER A 6 0.16 12.02 15.12
CA SER A 6 -1.30 12.25 15.18
C SER A 6 -2.14 11.05 14.73
N ALA A 7 -1.52 9.94 14.35
CA ALA A 7 -2.23 8.74 13.90
C ALA A 7 -2.77 7.95 15.10
N SER A 8 -3.99 7.43 14.96
CA SER A 8 -4.51 6.42 15.88
C SER A 8 -3.75 5.09 15.70
N ILE A 9 -3.75 4.24 16.73
CA ILE A 9 -3.07 2.93 16.70
C ILE A 9 -3.49 2.09 15.46
N PRO A 10 -4.79 1.98 15.10
CA PRO A 10 -5.20 1.23 13.91
C PRO A 10 -4.69 1.81 12.58
N GLN A 11 -4.51 3.13 12.50
CA GLN A 11 -3.96 3.79 11.31
C GLN A 11 -2.46 3.49 11.17
N LEU A 12 -1.73 3.47 12.30
CA LEU A 12 -0.33 3.08 12.32
C LEU A 12 -0.15 1.60 11.93
N GLU A 13 -1.00 0.71 12.44
CA GLU A 13 -0.96 -0.72 12.09
C GLU A 13 -1.28 -0.96 10.61
N THR A 14 -2.28 -0.26 10.07
CA THR A 14 -2.58 -0.27 8.62
C THR A 14 -1.37 0.19 7.82
N PHE A 15 -0.76 1.30 8.22
CA PHE A 15 0.41 1.85 7.55
C PHE A 15 1.57 0.85 7.54
N LEU A 16 1.91 0.26 8.68
CA LEU A 16 3.00 -0.72 8.78
C LEU A 16 2.72 -1.99 7.97
N ALA A 17 1.46 -2.46 7.95
CA ALA A 17 1.05 -3.61 7.17
C ALA A 17 1.19 -3.36 5.65
N VAL A 18 0.74 -2.19 5.17
CA VAL A 18 0.88 -1.79 3.76
C VAL A 18 2.36 -1.59 3.41
N LYS A 19 3.10 -0.86 4.25
CA LYS A 19 4.53 -0.58 4.05
C LYS A 19 5.33 -1.85 3.83
N LYS A 20 5.13 -2.85 4.69
CA LYS A 20 5.81 -4.14 4.57
C LYS A 20 5.59 -4.78 3.19
N VAL A 21 4.35 -4.79 2.70
CA VAL A 21 4.03 -5.39 1.40
C VAL A 21 4.68 -4.64 0.25
N ILE A 22 4.71 -3.30 0.31
CA ILE A 22 5.29 -2.47 -0.76
C ILE A 22 6.82 -2.54 -0.74
N ASP A 23 7.46 -2.45 0.43
CA ASP A 23 8.91 -2.57 0.56
C ASP A 23 9.40 -3.96 0.12
N GLU A 24 8.67 -5.04 0.45
CA GLU A 24 8.99 -6.39 -0.02
C GLU A 24 8.77 -6.59 -1.52
N TRP A 25 7.79 -5.88 -2.10
CA TRP A 25 7.57 -5.90 -3.55
C TRP A 25 8.65 -5.16 -4.30
N ASP A 26 9.12 -4.04 -3.74
CA ASP A 26 10.16 -3.17 -4.28
C ASP A 26 9.97 -2.88 -5.79
N PRO A 27 8.91 -2.12 -6.15
CA PRO A 27 8.52 -1.90 -7.54
C PRO A 27 9.56 -1.20 -8.41
N LEU A 28 10.65 -0.68 -7.84
CA LEU A 28 11.75 -0.05 -8.57
C LEU A 28 13.11 -0.73 -8.34
N HIS A 29 13.15 -1.84 -7.57
CA HIS A 29 14.38 -2.58 -7.23
C HIS A 29 15.45 -1.71 -6.57
N LEU A 30 15.04 -0.91 -5.58
CA LEU A 30 15.90 0.07 -4.91
C LEU A 30 16.55 -0.49 -3.63
N PHE A 31 15.96 -1.52 -3.02
CA PHE A 31 16.53 -2.13 -1.82
C PHE A 31 17.66 -3.11 -2.16
N PRO A 32 18.72 -3.18 -1.32
CA PRO A 32 18.86 -2.59 0.02
C PRO A 32 19.54 -1.20 0.05
N CYS A 33 19.76 -0.55 -1.09
CA CYS A 33 20.55 0.68 -1.18
C CYS A 33 19.76 1.94 -0.84
N ALA A 34 18.44 1.93 -1.07
CA ALA A 34 17.55 3.03 -0.73
C ALA A 34 17.32 3.17 0.78
N PRO A 35 16.98 4.37 1.25
CA PRO A 35 16.59 4.59 2.64
C PRO A 35 15.27 3.87 2.96
N LEU A 36 15.03 3.62 4.25
CA LEU A 36 13.84 2.88 4.69
C LEU A 36 12.53 3.62 4.40
N ASP A 37 12.56 4.92 4.11
CA ASP A 37 11.40 5.75 3.83
C ASP A 37 11.04 5.89 2.35
N GLU A 38 11.76 5.21 1.44
CA GLU A 38 11.64 5.38 -0.02
C GLU A 38 10.20 5.34 -0.56
N TYR A 39 9.36 4.43 -0.07
CA TYR A 39 7.97 4.28 -0.52
C TYR A 39 6.92 4.88 0.44
N GLU A 40 7.31 5.68 1.44
CA GLU A 40 6.36 6.16 2.46
C GLU A 40 5.22 6.99 1.89
N GLN A 41 5.49 7.79 0.86
CA GLN A 41 4.48 8.64 0.23
C GLN A 41 3.40 7.81 -0.48
N GLU A 42 3.81 6.78 -1.22
CA GLU A 42 2.92 5.84 -1.91
C GLU A 42 2.10 5.05 -0.91
N VAL A 43 2.76 4.55 0.15
CA VAL A 43 2.09 3.84 1.26
C VAL A 43 1.04 4.74 1.90
N HIS A 44 1.34 6.02 2.14
CA HIS A 44 0.38 6.96 2.70
C HIS A 44 -0.85 7.15 1.81
N LEU A 45 -0.65 7.27 0.49
CA LEU A 45 -1.76 7.39 -0.47
C LEU A 45 -2.62 6.12 -0.51
N ILE A 46 -2.00 4.93 -0.45
CA ILE A 46 -2.71 3.65 -0.37
C ILE A 46 -3.53 3.57 0.92
N CYS A 47 -2.95 3.91 2.07
CA CYS A 47 -3.66 3.93 3.35
C CYS A 47 -4.85 4.87 3.31
N LYS A 48 -4.67 6.10 2.81
CA LYS A 48 -5.77 7.07 2.65
C LYS A 48 -6.89 6.54 1.75
N ARG A 49 -6.54 5.80 0.68
CA ARG A 49 -7.52 5.17 -0.21
C ARG A 49 -8.31 4.07 0.50
N LEU A 50 -7.67 3.31 1.39
CA LEU A 50 -8.30 2.29 2.22
C LEU A 50 -9.19 2.90 3.32
N GLU A 51 -8.74 3.98 3.96
CA GLU A 51 -9.47 4.70 5.02
C GLU A 51 -10.73 5.41 4.52
N ALA A 52 -10.73 5.87 3.26
CA ALA A 52 -11.90 6.47 2.61
C ALA A 52 -13.10 5.50 2.47
N CYS A 53 -12.96 4.23 2.90
CA CYS A 53 -14.01 3.22 2.96
C CYS A 53 -14.38 2.85 4.42
N PRO A 54 -15.05 3.73 5.19
CA PRO A 54 -15.41 3.45 6.58
C PRO A 54 -16.60 2.47 6.73
N PRO A 55 -16.65 1.59 7.77
CA PRO A 55 -15.57 1.09 8.61
C PRO A 55 -15.26 -0.39 8.26
N TRP A 56 -14.06 -0.68 7.76
CA TRP A 56 -13.46 -2.03 7.70
C TRP A 56 -14.26 -3.16 7.02
N ARG A 57 -15.14 -2.90 6.03
CA ARG A 57 -15.97 -3.97 5.42
C ARG A 57 -16.06 -4.03 3.90
N LYS A 58 -15.49 -3.09 3.17
CA LYS A 58 -15.24 -3.32 1.75
C LYS A 58 -13.93 -2.66 1.37
N PRO A 59 -12.81 -3.43 1.32
CA PRO A 59 -11.69 -2.97 0.51
C PRO A 59 -12.22 -2.56 -0.88
N PRO A 60 -11.62 -1.55 -1.52
CA PRO A 60 -11.90 -1.28 -2.93
C PRO A 60 -11.85 -2.60 -3.73
N ALA A 61 -12.59 -2.68 -4.84
CA ALA A 61 -12.52 -3.86 -5.68
C ALA A 61 -11.05 -4.17 -5.98
N LEU A 62 -10.68 -5.45 -5.98
CA LEU A 62 -9.27 -5.87 -6.12
C LEU A 62 -8.59 -5.18 -7.31
N ASP A 63 -9.31 -5.08 -8.43
CA ASP A 63 -8.85 -4.43 -9.65
C ASP A 63 -8.71 -2.90 -9.49
N ASP A 64 -9.61 -2.24 -8.75
CA ASP A 64 -9.48 -0.81 -8.47
C ASP A 64 -8.25 -0.52 -7.61
N LEU A 65 -8.00 -1.36 -6.60
CA LEU A 65 -6.82 -1.23 -5.74
C LEU A 65 -5.53 -1.53 -6.52
N ALA A 66 -5.53 -2.58 -7.34
CA ALA A 66 -4.39 -2.93 -8.19
C ALA A 66 -4.05 -1.81 -9.17
N GLY A 67 -5.06 -1.21 -9.81
CA GLY A 67 -4.88 -0.06 -10.68
C GLY A 67 -4.29 1.14 -9.94
N PHE A 68 -4.81 1.43 -8.75
CA PHE A 68 -4.31 2.52 -7.91
C PHE A 68 -2.87 2.29 -7.44
N ILE A 69 -2.53 1.09 -6.95
CA ILE A 69 -1.17 0.72 -6.54
C ILE A 69 -0.21 0.86 -7.74
N GLY A 70 -0.60 0.39 -8.93
CA GLY A 70 0.22 0.53 -10.13
C GLY A 70 0.42 1.99 -10.53
N TYR A 71 -0.60 2.83 -10.36
CA TYR A 71 -0.51 4.27 -10.61
C TYR A 71 0.45 4.96 -9.63
N VAL A 72 0.31 4.74 -8.32
CA VAL A 72 1.13 5.46 -7.32
C VAL A 72 2.56 4.93 -7.25
N CYS A 73 2.78 3.62 -7.34
CA CYS A 73 4.12 3.03 -7.14
C CYS A 73 4.96 2.95 -8.41
N CYS A 74 4.38 3.16 -9.59
CA CYS A 74 5.11 3.03 -10.85
C CYS A 74 4.84 4.17 -11.84
N GLU A 75 4.01 5.17 -11.51
CA GLU A 75 3.58 6.26 -12.40
C GLU A 75 3.11 5.80 -13.81
N CYS A 76 2.63 4.56 -13.93
CA CYS A 76 2.48 3.91 -15.24
C CYS A 76 1.05 3.38 -15.46
N ASN A 77 0.32 3.99 -16.40
CA ASN A 77 -0.91 3.40 -16.97
C ASN A 77 -0.66 2.16 -17.85
N HIS A 78 0.60 1.73 -18.00
CA HIS A 78 1.00 0.64 -18.91
C HIS A 78 1.31 -0.70 -18.22
N TYR A 79 1.17 -0.78 -16.89
CA TYR A 79 1.42 -2.00 -16.11
C TYR A 79 2.68 -2.77 -16.57
N PRO A 80 3.88 -2.15 -16.58
CA PRO A 80 5.10 -2.73 -17.17
C PRO A 80 5.49 -4.09 -16.57
N ARG A 81 5.03 -4.38 -15.35
CA ARG A 81 5.28 -5.64 -14.64
C ARG A 81 4.18 -6.69 -14.87
N GLY A 82 3.19 -6.38 -15.70
CA GLY A 82 2.02 -7.20 -15.99
C GLY A 82 0.90 -7.04 -14.95
N TRP A 83 -0.35 -7.01 -15.42
CA TRP A 83 -1.53 -6.80 -14.57
C TRP A 83 -1.66 -7.79 -13.40
N ALA A 84 -1.24 -9.05 -13.61
CA ALA A 84 -1.27 -10.09 -12.59
C ALA A 84 -0.42 -9.74 -11.35
N VAL A 85 0.71 -9.04 -11.53
CA VAL A 85 1.56 -8.61 -10.41
C VAL A 85 0.81 -7.59 -9.56
N TYR A 86 0.23 -6.56 -10.16
CA TYR A 86 -0.51 -5.53 -9.42
C TYR A 86 -1.71 -6.10 -8.66
N ARG A 87 -2.44 -7.05 -9.26
CA ARG A 87 -3.51 -7.79 -8.57
C ARG A 87 -2.98 -8.60 -7.39
N ALA A 88 -1.85 -9.29 -7.54
CA ALA A 88 -1.26 -10.06 -6.45
C ALA A 88 -0.82 -9.15 -5.28
N ILE A 89 -0.25 -7.97 -5.58
CA ILE A 89 0.14 -7.00 -4.56
C ILE A 89 -1.10 -6.41 -3.86
N ALA A 90 -2.13 -6.04 -4.61
CA ALA A 90 -3.39 -5.57 -4.04
C ALA A 90 -4.03 -6.61 -3.11
N ASP A 91 -4.01 -7.89 -3.49
CA ASP A 91 -4.50 -8.98 -2.66
C ASP A 91 -3.69 -9.13 -1.37
N LYS A 92 -2.35 -9.08 -1.45
CA LYS A 92 -1.47 -9.07 -0.28
C LYS A 92 -1.75 -7.89 0.66
N VAL A 93 -1.97 -6.69 0.12
CA VAL A 93 -2.34 -5.51 0.92
C VAL A 93 -3.67 -5.75 1.65
N ILE A 94 -4.70 -6.23 0.94
CA ILE A 94 -6.00 -6.53 1.55
C ILE A 94 -5.87 -7.57 2.66
N HIS A 95 -5.07 -8.62 2.43
CA HIS A 95 -4.83 -9.66 3.43
C HIS A 95 -4.05 -9.13 4.64
N ALA A 96 -3.01 -8.33 4.41
CA ALA A 96 -2.19 -7.76 5.48
C ALA A 96 -3.00 -6.84 6.39
N VAL A 97 -3.83 -5.96 5.81
CA VAL A 97 -4.67 -5.02 6.57
C VAL A 97 -5.80 -5.73 7.32
N LYS A 98 -6.38 -6.80 6.77
CA LYS A 98 -7.41 -7.60 7.47
C LYS A 98 -6.88 -8.38 8.69
N ASN A 99 -5.59 -8.72 8.67
CA ASN A 99 -4.95 -9.51 9.73
C ASN A 99 -4.03 -8.66 10.62
N ALA A 100 -4.00 -7.34 10.42
CA ALA A 100 -3.33 -6.44 11.34
C ALA A 100 -4.02 -6.52 12.72
N PRO A 101 -3.26 -6.54 13.83
CA PRO A 101 -3.84 -6.37 15.16
C PRO A 101 -4.67 -5.07 15.22
N ALA A 102 -5.64 -5.03 16.14
CA ALA A 102 -6.63 -3.96 16.27
C ALA A 102 -6.51 -3.24 17.61
#